data_AF-A0A1H4G9V3-F1
#
_entry.id   AF-A0A1H4G9V3-F1
#
_cell.length_a   1.000
_cell.length_b   1.000
_cell.length_c   1.000
_cell.angle_alpha   90.00
_cell.angle_beta   90.00
_cell.angle_gamma   90.00
#
_symmetry.space_group_name_H-M   'P 1'
#
loop_
_entity.id
_entity.type
_entity.pdbx_description
1 polymer ?
#
loop_
_entity_poly.entity_id
_entity_poly.type
_entity_poly.pdbx_seq_one_letter_code
_entity_poly.pdbx_strand_id
1 'polypeptide(L)'
;MKKLFIILIILLFTSVTIGQSVKQKDRYGNSIVYVDGLTLKSKNNYGKPLYFYDGQTIKNKDRYGDKLYFMDGNTVRIKDRYGVAIYYFDGLTIRQKDQYGKALYFVDGQILRVKDRYGEPIYYLEGLPEKWVLVCLIR
;
A
#
# COMPACT_ATOMS: atom_id res chain seq x y z
N MET A 1 -10.28 31.46 18.55
CA MET A 1 -10.98 31.08 17.29
C MET A 1 -10.03 30.95 16.09
N LYS A 2 -9.22 31.96 15.73
CA LYS A 2 -8.28 31.89 14.59
C LYS A 2 -7.28 30.71 14.65
N LYS A 3 -6.71 30.40 15.83
CA LYS A 3 -5.79 29.26 16.01
C LYS A 3 -6.46 27.89 15.80
N LEU A 4 -7.72 27.74 16.19
CA LEU A 4 -8.49 26.50 16.00
C LEU A 4 -8.80 26.28 14.50
N PHE A 5 -9.07 27.37 13.79
CA PHE A 5 -9.31 27.37 12.35
C PHE A 5 -8.05 27.00 11.56
N ILE A 6 -6.87 27.48 11.98
CA ILE A 6 -5.58 27.12 11.37
C ILE A 6 -5.25 25.63 11.58
N ILE A 7 -5.51 25.08 12.77
CA ILE A 7 -5.32 23.63 13.05
C ILE A 7 -6.27 22.78 12.19
N LEU A 8 -7.53 23.21 12.02
CA LEU A 8 -8.51 22.52 11.18
C LEU A 8 -8.10 22.52 9.70
N ILE A 9 -7.56 23.65 9.19
CA ILE A 9 -7.04 23.74 7.81
C ILE A 9 -5.83 22.83 7.61
N ILE A 10 -4.89 22.78 8.56
CA ILE A 10 -3.72 21.89 8.48
C ILE A 10 -4.14 20.42 8.48
N LEU A 11 -5.15 20.04 9.28
CA LEU A 11 -5.70 18.68 9.30
C LEU A 11 -6.36 18.30 7.95
N LEU A 12 -7.01 19.24 7.27
CA LEU A 12 -7.66 19.00 5.97
C LEU A 12 -6.67 18.65 4.84
N PHE A 13 -5.41 19.07 4.93
CA PHE A 13 -4.38 18.74 3.92
C PHE A 13 -3.69 17.38 4.15
N THR A 14 -3.89 16.73 5.29
CA THR A 14 -3.16 15.49 5.63
C THR A 14 -3.68 14.21 4.94
N SER A 15 -4.79 14.30 4.20
CA SER A 15 -5.41 13.13 3.56
C SER A 15 -5.32 13.13 2.03
N VAL A 16 -4.60 14.09 1.43
CA VAL A 16 -4.30 14.01 0.00
C VAL A 16 -3.20 12.98 -0.19
N THR A 17 -3.60 11.76 -0.54
CA THR A 17 -2.70 10.75 -1.10
C THR A 17 -2.09 11.33 -2.37
N ILE A 18 -0.88 11.88 -2.26
CA ILE A 18 -0.12 12.41 -3.39
C ILE A 18 0.14 11.23 -4.33
N GLY A 19 -0.20 11.40 -5.61
CA GLY A 19 0.02 10.34 -6.59
C GLY A 19 1.51 9.99 -6.68
N GLN A 20 1.83 8.70 -6.70
CA GLN A 20 3.22 8.23 -6.65
C GLN A 20 3.47 7.07 -7.61
N SER A 21 4.62 7.07 -8.25
CA SER A 21 5.11 5.94 -9.05
C SER A 21 5.81 4.91 -8.18
N VAL A 22 5.70 3.64 -8.58
CA VAL A 22 6.48 2.54 -8.00
C VAL A 22 7.31 1.92 -9.12
N LYS A 23 8.60 1.74 -8.86
CA LYS A 23 9.58 1.21 -9.81
C LYS A 23 10.15 -0.10 -9.30
N GLN A 24 10.62 -0.92 -10.23
CA GLN A 24 11.33 -2.16 -9.95
C GLN A 24 12.80 -2.00 -10.34
N LYS A 25 13.70 -2.74 -9.69
CA LYS A 25 15.17 -2.72 -9.86
C LYS A 25 15.90 -1.50 -9.30
N ASP A 26 15.46 -0.29 -9.60
CA ASP A 26 16.06 0.95 -9.07
C ASP A 26 15.08 2.14 -9.04
N ARG A 27 15.56 3.29 -8.54
CA ARG A 27 14.78 4.55 -8.39
C ARG A 27 14.60 5.34 -9.69
N TYR A 28 15.36 5.04 -10.73
CA TYR A 28 15.42 5.81 -11.98
C TYR A 28 14.70 5.11 -13.13
N GLY A 29 14.45 3.81 -13.02
CA GLY A 29 13.80 2.99 -14.02
C GLY A 29 12.35 3.36 -14.31
N ASN A 30 11.76 2.60 -15.22
CA ASN A 30 10.37 2.78 -15.61
C ASN A 30 9.44 2.38 -14.47
N SER A 31 8.42 3.20 -14.26
CA SER A 31 7.34 2.89 -13.33
C SER A 31 6.57 1.66 -13.78
N ILE A 32 6.33 0.74 -12.86
CA ILE A 32 5.52 -0.46 -13.07
C ILE A 32 4.06 -0.22 -12.71
N VAL A 33 3.80 0.59 -11.69
CA VAL A 33 2.47 0.99 -11.24
C VAL A 33 2.49 2.43 -10.72
N TYR A 34 1.33 3.07 -10.75
CA TYR A 34 1.13 4.42 -10.26
C TYR A 34 -0.06 4.45 -9.31
N VAL A 35 0.14 5.01 -8.12
CA VAL A 35 -0.93 5.26 -7.15
C VAL A 35 -1.57 6.59 -7.51
N ASP A 36 -2.87 6.58 -7.80
CA ASP A 36 -3.69 7.75 -8.09
C ASP A 36 -4.87 7.77 -7.13
N GLY A 37 -4.73 8.51 -6.03
CA GLY A 37 -5.72 8.48 -4.96
C GLY A 37 -5.86 7.07 -4.39
N LEU A 38 -7.09 6.57 -4.43
CA LEU A 38 -7.49 5.23 -4.01
C LEU A 38 -7.31 4.14 -5.10
N THR A 39 -6.72 4.48 -6.24
CA THR A 39 -6.60 3.56 -7.38
C THR A 39 -5.13 3.26 -7.67
N LEU A 40 -4.77 1.99 -7.84
CA LEU A 40 -3.48 1.60 -8.40
C LEU A 40 -3.62 1.34 -9.89
N LYS A 41 -2.86 2.06 -10.71
CA LYS A 41 -2.88 2.01 -12.18
C LYS A 41 -1.61 1.41 -12.73
N SER A 42 -1.66 0.89 -13.95
CA SER A 42 -0.47 0.36 -14.65
C SER A 42 0.45 1.50 -15.11
N LYS A 43 1.74 1.44 -14.77
CA LYS A 43 2.81 2.37 -15.23
C LYS A 43 2.66 3.84 -14.80
N ASN A 44 1.58 4.53 -15.15
CA ASN A 44 1.41 5.97 -14.90
C ASN A 44 -0.05 6.33 -14.59
N ASN A 45 -0.32 7.63 -14.39
CA ASN A 45 -1.64 8.17 -14.06
C ASN A 45 -2.71 7.97 -15.15
N TYR A 46 -2.31 7.81 -16.41
CA TYR A 46 -3.19 7.43 -17.53
C TYR A 46 -3.31 5.91 -17.72
N GLY A 47 -2.62 5.14 -16.88
CA GLY A 47 -2.63 3.70 -16.89
C GLY A 47 -4.01 3.10 -16.65
N LYS A 48 -4.18 1.85 -17.08
CA LYS A 48 -5.40 1.10 -16.78
C LYS A 48 -5.50 0.90 -15.26
N PRO A 49 -6.68 1.11 -14.65
CA PRO A 49 -6.91 0.74 -13.26
C PRO A 49 -6.69 -0.75 -13.06
N LEU A 50 -5.90 -1.09 -12.04
CA LEU A 50 -5.62 -2.47 -11.66
C LEU A 50 -6.33 -2.81 -10.35
N TYR A 51 -6.29 -1.90 -9.38
CA TYR A 51 -6.91 -2.07 -8.07
C TYR A 51 -7.55 -0.79 -7.58
N PHE A 52 -8.60 -0.95 -6.78
CA PHE A 52 -9.25 0.14 -6.07
C PHE A 52 -9.33 -0.19 -4.58
N TYR A 53 -8.99 0.78 -3.73
CA TYR A 53 -9.09 0.66 -2.29
C TYR A 53 -10.24 1.50 -1.76
N ASP A 54 -11.22 0.86 -1.12
CA ASP A 54 -12.41 1.57 -0.59
C ASP A 54 -12.26 2.03 0.87
N GLY A 55 -11.03 2.03 1.40
CA GLY A 55 -10.75 2.33 2.81
C GLY A 55 -10.71 1.09 3.71
N GLN A 56 -11.18 -0.06 3.23
CA GLN A 56 -11.09 -1.32 3.97
C GLN A 56 -10.82 -2.54 3.09
N THR A 57 -11.22 -2.50 1.82
CA THR A 57 -11.12 -3.62 0.88
C THR A 57 -10.32 -3.19 -0.34
N ILE A 58 -9.45 -4.07 -0.80
CA ILE A 58 -8.80 -3.97 -2.11
C ILE A 58 -9.64 -4.75 -3.12
N LYS A 59 -10.08 -4.06 -4.16
CA LYS A 59 -10.95 -4.58 -5.22
C LYS A 59 -10.23 -4.59 -6.56
N ASN A 60 -10.70 -5.43 -7.47
CA ASN A 60 -10.20 -5.48 -8.84
C ASN A 60 -10.68 -4.26 -9.64
N LYS A 61 -9.77 -3.53 -10.30
CA LYS A 61 -10.01 -2.38 -11.19
C LYS A 61 -10.67 -1.15 -10.57
N ASP A 62 -11.87 -1.28 -10.00
CA ASP A 62 -12.70 -0.16 -9.56
C ASP A 62 -13.52 -0.48 -8.29
N ARG A 63 -14.34 0.48 -7.85
CA ARG A 63 -15.16 0.38 -6.63
C ARG A 63 -16.23 -0.70 -6.65
N TYR A 64 -16.67 -1.12 -7.84
CA TYR A 64 -17.69 -2.15 -8.03
C TYR A 64 -17.08 -3.53 -8.33
N GLY A 65 -15.78 -3.59 -8.63
CA GLY A 65 -15.08 -4.83 -8.85
C GLY A 65 -15.04 -5.76 -7.65
N ASP A 66 -14.65 -7.02 -7.93
CA ASP A 66 -14.60 -8.09 -6.96
C ASP A 66 -13.64 -7.76 -5.81
N LYS A 67 -14.06 -8.10 -4.59
CA LYS A 67 -13.21 -7.99 -3.40
C LYS A 67 -12.11 -9.04 -3.47
N LEU A 68 -10.86 -8.60 -3.33
CA LEU A 68 -9.69 -9.48 -3.36
C LEU A 68 -9.11 -9.65 -1.96
N TYR A 69 -8.91 -8.54 -1.26
CA TYR A 69 -8.33 -8.52 0.07
C TYR A 69 -9.08 -7.57 1.00
N PHE A 70 -9.08 -7.89 2.29
CA PHE A 70 -9.68 -7.11 3.35
C PHE A 70 -8.62 -6.72 4.37
N MET A 71 -8.60 -5.43 4.73
CA MET A 71 -7.68 -4.83 5.69
C MET A 71 -8.34 -4.83 7.08
N ASP A 72 -7.93 -5.77 7.92
CA ASP A 72 -8.41 -5.97 9.30
C ASP A 72 -7.35 -5.46 10.29
N GLY A 73 -7.26 -4.14 10.41
CA GLY A 73 -6.23 -3.48 11.20
C GLY A 73 -4.83 -3.73 10.65
N ASN A 74 -4.04 -4.56 11.35
CA ASN A 74 -2.72 -4.99 10.89
C ASN A 74 -2.74 -6.28 10.06
N THR A 75 -3.87 -6.98 10.02
CA THR A 75 -4.01 -8.25 9.31
C THR A 75 -4.62 -8.03 7.93
N VAL A 76 -4.10 -8.72 6.92
CA VAL A 76 -4.70 -8.76 5.58
C VAL A 76 -5.32 -10.13 5.38
N ARG A 77 -6.59 -10.13 4.97
CA ARG A 77 -7.38 -11.34 4.76
C ARG A 77 -7.84 -11.45 3.32
N ILE A 78 -8.12 -12.67 2.87
CA ILE A 78 -8.71 -12.90 1.54
C ILE A 78 -10.18 -12.49 1.55
N LYS A 79 -10.61 -11.67 0.59
CA LYS A 79 -11.99 -11.21 0.32
C LYS A 79 -12.70 -10.38 1.42
N ASP A 80 -12.74 -10.86 2.65
CA ASP A 80 -13.51 -10.26 3.74
C ASP A 80 -12.89 -10.50 5.13
N ARG A 81 -13.57 -9.99 6.18
CA ARG A 81 -13.11 -10.05 7.58
C ARG A 81 -13.01 -11.46 8.16
N TYR A 82 -13.73 -12.43 7.59
CA TYR A 82 -13.71 -13.84 8.01
C TYR A 82 -12.78 -14.68 7.13
N GLY A 83 -12.25 -14.09 6.07
CA GLY A 83 -11.27 -14.71 5.20
C GLY A 83 -9.98 -15.11 5.90
N VAL A 84 -9.27 -16.03 5.25
CA VAL A 84 -7.96 -16.52 5.70
C VAL A 84 -6.99 -15.34 5.75
N ALA A 85 -6.32 -15.17 6.89
CA ALA A 85 -5.24 -14.22 7.05
C ALA A 85 -4.03 -14.65 6.20
N ILE A 86 -3.46 -13.72 5.45
CA ILE A 86 -2.32 -13.99 4.55
C ILE A 86 -1.10 -13.17 4.92
N TYR A 87 -1.29 -11.93 5.40
CA TYR A 87 -0.21 -11.05 5.83
C TYR A 87 -0.54 -10.38 7.15
N TYR A 88 0.50 -10.03 7.90
CA TYR A 88 0.41 -9.21 9.10
C TYR A 88 1.46 -8.11 9.08
N PHE A 89 1.05 -6.88 9.31
CA PHE A 89 1.93 -5.71 9.41
C PHE A 89 2.38 -5.51 10.86
N ASP A 90 3.64 -5.86 11.12
CA ASP A 90 4.34 -5.70 12.40
C ASP A 90 5.34 -4.54 12.30
N GLY A 91 4.84 -3.32 12.51
CA GLY A 91 5.60 -2.10 12.27
C GLY A 91 6.03 -1.99 10.81
N LEU A 92 7.35 -2.02 10.56
CA LEU A 92 7.95 -1.99 9.22
C LEU A 92 8.06 -3.37 8.57
N THR A 93 7.77 -4.44 9.30
CA THR A 93 7.89 -5.82 8.80
C THR A 93 6.54 -6.36 8.36
N ILE A 94 6.48 -6.96 7.17
CA ILE A 94 5.32 -7.71 6.70
C ILE A 94 5.59 -9.20 6.91
N ARG A 95 4.76 -9.83 7.74
CA ARG A 95 4.88 -11.23 8.13
C ARG A 95 3.83 -12.08 7.46
N GLN A 96 4.08 -13.39 7.42
CA GLN A 96 3.11 -14.38 6.97
C GLN A 96 2.00 -14.57 8.01
N LYS A 97 0.74 -14.38 7.62
CA LYS A 97 -0.48 -14.65 8.42
C LYS A 97 -0.68 -13.81 9.70
N ASP A 98 0.28 -13.78 10.63
CA ASP A 98 0.15 -13.17 11.96
C ASP A 98 1.48 -12.59 12.48
N GLN A 99 1.46 -12.05 13.70
CA GLN A 99 2.62 -11.40 14.35
C GLN A 99 3.80 -12.32 14.65
N TYR A 100 3.57 -13.62 14.79
CA TYR A 100 4.60 -14.64 15.02
C TYR A 100 5.06 -15.29 13.71
N GLY A 101 4.36 -15.01 12.62
CA GLY A 101 4.71 -15.43 11.29
C GLY A 101 6.11 -15.03 10.84
N LYS A 102 6.63 -15.80 9.89
CA LYS A 102 7.91 -15.52 9.24
C LYS A 102 7.87 -14.14 8.59
N ALA A 103 8.93 -13.35 8.80
CA ALA A 103 9.14 -12.10 8.10
C ALA A 103 9.33 -12.36 6.59
N LEU A 104 8.51 -11.71 5.77
CA LEU A 104 8.51 -11.84 4.32
C LEU A 104 9.11 -10.61 3.64
N TYR A 105 8.76 -9.43 4.13
CA TYR A 105 9.20 -8.15 3.58
C TYR A 105 9.47 -7.13 4.67
N PHE A 106 10.26 -6.12 4.33
CA PHE A 106 10.60 -5.02 5.22
C PHE A 106 10.51 -3.68 4.47
N VAL A 107 9.81 -2.72 5.07
CA VAL A 107 9.62 -1.37 4.54
C VAL A 107 10.74 -0.47 5.08
N ASP A 108 11.75 -0.23 4.25
CA ASP A 108 12.90 0.63 4.54
C ASP A 108 12.67 2.01 3.93
N GLY A 109 11.80 2.80 4.56
CA GLY A 109 11.36 4.10 4.06
C GLY A 109 10.67 4.00 2.69
N GLN A 110 11.36 4.43 1.65
CA GLN A 110 10.91 4.42 0.24
C GLN A 110 11.26 3.13 -0.51
N ILE A 111 11.78 2.11 0.19
CA ILE A 111 12.23 0.86 -0.44
C ILE A 111 11.52 -0.31 0.23
N LEU A 112 10.89 -1.18 -0.57
CA LEU A 112 10.44 -2.47 -0.08
C LEU A 112 11.53 -3.50 -0.31
N ARG A 113 11.91 -4.22 0.76
CA ARG A 113 12.94 -5.25 0.76
C ARG A 113 12.39 -6.60 1.10
N VAL A 114 13.09 -7.65 0.69
CA VAL A 114 12.79 -9.03 1.10
C VAL A 114 13.31 -9.29 2.52
N LYS A 115 12.47 -9.90 3.36
CA LYS A 115 12.71 -10.33 4.75
C LYS A 115 13.00 -9.22 5.76
N ASP A 116 14.06 -8.44 5.57
CA ASP A 116 14.59 -7.49 6.55
C ASP A 116 15.26 -6.27 5.90
N ARG A 117 15.81 -5.37 6.73
CA ARG A 117 16.45 -4.12 6.30
C ARG A 117 17.71 -4.30 5.43
N TYR A 118 18.32 -5.47 5.45
CA TYR A 118 19.53 -5.80 4.72
C TYR A 118 19.25 -6.65 3.47
N GLY A 119 18.02 -7.12 3.27
CA GLY A 119 17.65 -7.80 2.03
C GLY A 119 17.66 -6.87 0.81
N GLU A 120 17.95 -7.41 -0.38
CA GLU A 120 16.88 -7.67 -1.33
C GLU A 120 15.93 -6.51 -1.70
N PRO A 121 16.35 -5.30 -2.12
CA PRO A 121 15.39 -4.29 -2.59
C PRO A 121 14.61 -4.78 -3.81
N ILE A 122 13.28 -4.78 -3.72
CA ILE A 122 12.39 -5.26 -4.80
C ILE A 122 11.57 -4.15 -5.43
N TYR A 123 11.16 -3.14 -4.64
CA TYR A 123 10.42 -1.99 -5.13
C TYR A 123 10.95 -0.70 -4.54
N TYR A 124 10.92 0.33 -5.37
CA TYR A 124 11.32 1.68 -5.05
C TYR A 124 10.12 2.61 -5.22
N LEU A 125 9.81 3.36 -4.17
CA LEU A 125 8.64 4.22 -4.09
C LEU A 125 9.08 5.69 -4.03
N GLU A 126 8.28 6.58 -4.59
CA GLU A 126 8.55 8.03 -4.50
C GLU A 126 8.23 8.60 -3.11
N GLY A 127 7.33 7.95 -2.37
CA GLY A 127 6.92 8.33 -1.02
C GLY A 127 6.78 7.15 -0.08
N LEU A 128 6.31 7.42 1.14
CA LEU A 128 5.93 6.36 2.08
C LEU A 128 4.67 5.66 1.56
N PRO A 129 4.70 4.34 1.31
CA PRO A 129 3.52 3.63 0.87
C PRO A 129 2.49 3.44 1.98
N GLU A 130 1.22 3.51 1.59
CA GLU A 130 0.16 2.92 2.39
C GLU A 130 0.21 1.39 2.34
N LYS A 131 -0.30 0.74 3.40
CA LYS A 131 -0.33 -0.73 3.51
C LYS A 131 -1.03 -1.41 2.33
N TRP A 132 -2.13 -0.84 1.84
CA TRP A 132 -2.89 -1.43 0.73
C TRP A 132 -2.10 -1.46 -0.58
N VAL A 133 -1.23 -0.44 -0.80
CA VAL A 133 -0.32 -0.40 -1.95
C VAL A 133 0.68 -1.54 -1.85
N LEU A 134 1.27 -1.74 -0.65
CA LEU A 134 2.22 -2.84 -0.41
C LEU A 134 1.59 -4.20 -0.67
N VAL A 135 0.36 -4.44 -0.18
CA VAL A 135 -0.39 -5.67 -0.46
C VAL A 135 -0.56 -5.90 -1.96
N CYS A 136 -0.85 -4.84 -2.72
CA CYS A 136 -0.97 -4.96 -4.18
C CYS A 136 0.35 -5.29 -4.87
N LEU A 137 1.49 -4.92 -4.29
CA LEU A 137 2.81 -5.17 -4.89
C LEU A 137 3.31 -6.60 -4.64
N ILE A 138 2.99 -7.20 -3.48
CA ILE A 138 3.61 -8.47 -3.00
C ILE A 138 2.73 -9.72 -3.13
N ARG A 139 1.54 -9.58 -3.71
CA ARG A 139 0.59 -10.67 -3.91
C ARG A 139 1.04 -11.73 -4.91
#